data_AF-A0A3B8DGW9-F1
#
_entry.id   AF-A0A3B8DGW9-F1
#
_cell.length_a   1.000
_cell.length_b   1.000
_cell.length_c   1.000
_cell.angle_alpha   90.00
_cell.angle_beta   90.00
_cell.angle_gamma   90.00
#
_symmetry.space_group_name_H-M   'P 1'
#
loop_
_entity.id
_entity.type
_entity.pdbx_description
1 polymer ?
#
loop_
_entity_poly.entity_id
_entity_poly.type
_entity_poly.pdbx_seq_one_letter_code
_entity_poly.pdbx_strand_id
1 'polypeptide(L)' 'TKDVLGIALMLLPLTTLALLSPNLLGDPDNFTPA' A
#
# COMPACT_ATOMS: atom_id res chain seq x y z
N THR A 1 -10.48 16.45 14.81
CA THR A 1 -11.14 16.19 13.50
C THR A 1 -10.16 16.16 12.35
N LYS A 2 -9.23 17.13 12.26
CA LYS A 2 -8.18 17.16 11.23
C LYS A 2 -7.31 15.89 11.22
N ASP A 3 -7.01 15.34 12.39
CA ASP A 3 -6.14 14.16 12.51
C ASP A 3 -6.81 12.91 11.95
N VAL A 4 -8.11 12.73 12.20
CA VAL A 4 -8.90 11.62 11.65
C VAL A 4 -8.97 11.71 10.13
N LEU A 5 -9.19 12.91 9.58
CA LEU A 5 -9.17 13.13 8.14
C LEU A 5 -7.78 12.86 7.55
N GLY A 6 -6.72 13.29 8.24
CA GLY A 6 -5.34 13.05 7.83
C GLY A 6 -5.00 11.56 7.79
N ILE A 7 -5.38 10.80 8.83
CA ILE A 7 -5.20 9.35 8.90
C ILE A 7 -6.00 8.65 7.79
N ALA A 8 -7.25 9.05 7.56
CA ALA A 8 -8.07 8.49 6.49
C ALA A 8 -7.41 8.72 5.11
N LEU A 9 -6.87 9.91 4.86
CA LEU A 9 -6.18 10.23 3.61
C LEU A 9 -4.86 9.47 3.44
N MET A 10 -4.17 9.11 4.52
CA MET A 10 -2.99 8.24 4.46
C MET A 10 -3.35 6.77 4.25
N LEU A 11 -4.40 6.28 4.92
CA LEU A 11 -4.80 4.88 4.88
C LEU A 11 -5.49 4.51 3.58
N LEU A 12 -6.33 5.38 3.00
CA LEU A 12 -7.06 5.09 1.77
C LEU A 12 -6.17 4.60 0.61
N PRO A 13 -5.09 5.31 0.21
CA PRO A 13 -4.20 4.82 -0.84
C PRO A 13 -3.41 3.59 -0.41
N LEU A 14 -3.01 3.50 0.87
CA LEU A 14 -2.28 2.36 1.40
C LEU A 14 -3.12 1.07 1.36
N THR A 15 -4.37 1.12 1.81
CA THR A 15 -5.29 -0.02 1.77
C THR A 15 -5.67 -0.38 0.36
N THR A 16 -5.81 0.61 -0.54
CA THR A 16 -6.09 0.36 -1.96
C THR A 16 -4.93 -0.40 -2.61
N LEU A 17 -3.70 0.05 -2.36
CA LEU A 17 -2.50 -0.60 -2.88
C LEU A 17 -2.34 -2.02 -2.31
N ALA A 18 -2.50 -2.18 -1.00
CA ALA A 18 -2.37 -3.48 -0.34
C ALA A 18 -3.44 -4.50 -0.75
N LEU A 19 -4.69 -4.06 -0.98
CA LEU A 19 -5.80 -4.98 -1.25
C LEU A 19 -6.03 -5.26 -2.75
N LEU A 20 -5.74 -4.28 -3.63
CA LEU A 20 -6.02 -4.43 -5.08
C LEU A 20 -4.76 -4.75 -5.89
N SER A 21 -3.61 -4.22 -5.48
CA SER A 21 -2.36 -4.30 -6.25
C SER A 21 -1.14 -4.49 -5.35
N PRO A 22 -1.09 -5.57 -4.53
CA PRO A 22 -0.14 -5.71 -3.42
C PRO A 22 1.34 -5.66 -3.83
N ASN A 23 1.65 -6.01 -5.08
CA ASN A 23 3.01 -6.07 -5.60
C ASN A 23 3.31 -4.97 -6.63
N LEU A 24 2.45 -3.96 -6.79
CA LEU A 24 2.62 -2.93 -7.82
C LEU A 24 3.88 -2.07 -7.63
N LEU A 25 4.38 -1.96 -6.40
CA LEU A 25 5.65 -1.31 -6.08
C LEU A 25 6.76 -2.32 -5.70
N GLY A 26 6.51 -3.62 -5.87
CA GLY A 26 7.46 -4.69 -5.56
C GLY A 26 8.36 -4.99 -6.75
N ASP A 27 9.60 -5.40 -6.46
CA ASP A 27 10.48 -5.98 -7.47
C ASP A 27 10.11 -7.46 -7.70
N PRO A 28 9.82 -7.88 -8.94
CA PRO A 28 9.43 -9.26 -9.24
C PRO A 28 10.53 -10.30 -8.90
N ASP A 29 11.80 -9.92 -8.90
CA ASP A 29 12.91 -10.84 -8.60
C ASP A 29 12.95 -11.24 -7.12
N ASN A 30 12.29 -10.49 -6.22
CA ASN A 30 12.16 -10.89 -4.80
C ASN A 30 11.30 -12.14 -4.59
N PHE A 31 10.60 -12.62 -5.62
CA PHE A 31 9.84 -13.87 -5.59
C PHE A 31 10.64 -15.09 -6.03
N THR A 32 11.85 -14.90 -6.57
CA THR A 32 12.77 -15.99 -6.85
C THR A 32 13.76 -16.15 -5.69
N PRO A 33 14.10 -17.38 -5.29
CA PRO A 33 15.17 -17.60 -4.33
C PRO A 33 16.50 -17.04 -4.85
N ALA A 34 17.31 -16.51 -3.92
CA ALA A 34 18.70 -16.16 -4.21
C ALA A 34 19.55 -17.39 -4.56
#